data_AF-A0A0N4TFP4-F1
#
_entry.id   AF-A0A0N4TFP4-F1
#
_cell.length_a   1.000
_cell.length_b   1.000
_cell.length_c   1.000
_cell.angle_alpha   90.00
_cell.angle_beta   90.00
_cell.angle_gamma   90.00
#
_symmetry.space_group_name_H-M   'P 1'
#
loop_
_entity.id
_entity.type
_entity.pdbx_description
1 polymer ?
#
loop_
_entity_poly.entity_id
_entity_poly.type
_entity_poly.pdbx_seq_one_letter_code
_entity_poly.pdbx_strand_id
1 'polypeptide(L)'
;MYVIKSLTSMNDQCIMEHMIRCRPGDHFWKGCVTAMLALCNDDGVVNQKTALTAIGARFRVATQDRVGPWEISEDVGRFLLRVCVAIHLDNDEDKFFLLSYMAQKLIALAKGECAAESPDNPQFQEAAVSGHILLLIIRERLENTLSIARRKIELEAKRKAESFLLSSHELIRAMGTQRSGEITRGLEYFIATGNLITKGGLTLQQNNGFSVIAERINQLRFVSHFRYDFLFI
;
A
#
# COMPACT_ATOMS: atom_id res chain seq x y z
N MET A 1 18.37 1.41 1.87
CA MET A 1 19.06 2.64 1.43
C MET A 1 18.52 3.20 0.12
N TYR A 2 18.25 2.39 -0.91
CA TYR A 2 17.68 2.88 -2.19
C TYR A 2 16.40 3.72 -2.00
N VAL A 3 15.48 3.26 -1.14
CA VAL A 3 14.26 4.01 -0.80
C VAL A 3 14.58 5.37 -0.15
N ILE A 4 15.50 5.39 0.82
CA ILE A 4 15.96 6.63 1.48
C ILE A 4 16.53 7.62 0.47
N LYS A 5 17.46 7.17 -0.41
CA LYS A 5 18.05 8.00 -1.47
C LYS A 5 17.01 8.46 -2.50
N SER A 6 15.94 7.69 -2.73
CA SER A 6 14.90 8.08 -3.70
C SER A 6 13.93 9.16 -3.18
N LEU A 7 13.81 9.31 -1.85
CA LEU A 7 12.91 10.27 -1.21
C LEU A 7 13.49 11.69 -1.14
N THR A 8 14.82 11.85 -1.14
CA THR A 8 15.45 13.18 -1.03
C THR A 8 16.52 13.38 -2.09
N SER A 9 16.74 14.64 -2.47
CA SER A 9 17.85 15.05 -3.34
C SER A 9 19.11 15.43 -2.57
N MET A 10 19.20 15.04 -1.29
CA MET A 10 20.31 15.38 -0.41
C MET A 10 21.57 14.58 -0.74
N ASN A 11 22.74 15.15 -0.43
CA ASN A 11 24.01 14.45 -0.55
C ASN A 11 24.12 13.30 0.45
N ASP A 12 24.91 12.28 0.12
CA ASP A 12 25.15 11.11 0.98
C ASP A 12 25.63 11.50 2.39
N GLN A 13 26.46 12.54 2.50
CA GLN A 13 26.89 13.06 3.79
C GLN A 13 25.70 13.58 4.62
N CYS A 14 24.82 14.39 4.02
CA CYS A 14 23.64 14.89 4.70
C CYS A 14 22.68 13.75 5.08
N ILE A 15 22.50 12.74 4.21
CA ILE A 15 21.71 11.55 4.52
C ILE A 15 22.28 10.83 5.73
N MET A 16 23.59 10.60 5.75
CA MET A 16 24.28 9.98 6.87
C MET A 16 24.09 10.79 8.17
N GLU A 17 24.30 12.11 8.13
CA GLU A 17 24.13 13.01 9.28
C GLU A 17 22.72 12.92 9.88
N HIS A 18 21.68 12.88 9.04
CA HIS A 18 20.30 12.73 9.51
C HIS A 18 20.02 11.34 10.10
N MET A 19 20.59 10.29 9.51
CA MET A 19 20.42 8.92 10.00
C MET A 19 21.14 8.68 11.33
N ILE A 20 22.22 9.42 11.63
CA ILE A 20 22.97 9.30 12.91
C ILE A 20 22.54 10.32 13.96
N ARG A 21 21.67 11.27 13.63
CA ARG A 21 21.40 12.47 14.45
C ARG A 21 21.01 12.18 15.90
N CYS A 22 20.18 11.16 16.17
CA CYS A 22 19.77 10.85 17.54
C CYS A 22 20.79 9.98 18.30
N ARG A 23 21.85 9.50 17.65
CA ARG A 23 22.86 8.60 18.22
C ARG A 23 24.27 8.90 17.69
N PRO A 24 24.81 10.12 17.86
CA PRO A 24 26.08 10.52 17.23
C PRO A 24 27.30 9.75 17.77
N GLY A 25 27.23 9.23 19.01
CA GLY A 25 28.30 8.43 19.63
C GLY A 25 28.31 6.95 19.21
N ASP A 26 27.37 6.51 18.38
CA ASP A 26 27.25 5.11 17.99
C ASP A 26 28.09 4.79 16.75
N HIS A 27 29.36 4.40 16.98
CA HIS A 27 30.28 4.04 15.90
C HIS A 27 29.82 2.85 15.07
N PHE A 28 29.14 1.88 15.70
CA PHE A 28 28.60 0.71 14.99
C PHE A 28 27.52 1.14 13.99
N TRP A 29 26.55 1.94 14.45
CA TRP A 29 25.48 2.43 13.56
C TRP A 29 26.04 3.30 12.43
N LYS A 30 26.96 4.22 12.76
CA LYS A 30 27.65 5.03 11.77
C LYS A 30 28.33 4.15 10.71
N GLY A 31 29.06 3.12 11.13
CA GLY A 31 29.69 2.15 10.23
C GLY A 31 28.69 1.44 9.33
N CYS A 32 27.55 0.98 9.86
CA CYS A 32 26.49 0.36 9.07
C CYS A 32 25.90 1.33 8.02
N VAL A 33 25.62 2.57 8.39
CA VAL A 33 25.08 3.58 7.46
C VAL A 33 26.09 3.90 6.35
N THR A 34 27.37 4.09 6.71
CA THR A 34 28.43 4.31 5.72
C THR A 34 28.57 3.13 4.76
N ALA A 35 28.54 1.89 5.26
CA ALA A 35 28.58 0.70 4.42
C ALA A 35 27.35 0.61 3.49
N MET A 36 26.15 0.91 3.99
CA MET A 36 24.93 0.92 3.17
C MET A 36 24.97 1.99 2.05
N LEU A 37 25.57 3.16 2.32
CA LEU A 37 25.76 4.20 1.32
C LEU A 37 26.85 3.81 0.30
N ALA A 38 27.96 3.22 0.75
CA ALA A 38 29.02 2.72 -0.12
C ALA A 38 28.50 1.67 -1.09
N LEU A 39 27.72 0.69 -0.62
CA LEU A 39 27.08 -0.32 -1.47
C LEU A 39 26.16 0.30 -2.53
N CYS A 40 25.43 1.37 -2.20
CA CYS A 40 24.61 2.07 -3.20
C CYS A 40 25.48 2.72 -4.28
N ASN A 41 26.64 3.27 -3.91
CA ASN A 41 27.56 3.88 -4.86
C ASN A 41 28.23 2.83 -5.75
N ASP A 42 28.59 1.67 -5.20
CA ASP A 42 29.10 0.52 -5.96
C ASP A 42 28.07 0.01 -6.99
N ASP A 43 26.79 0.04 -6.63
CA ASP A 43 25.66 -0.29 -7.52
C ASP A 43 25.33 0.84 -8.54
N GLY A 44 26.06 1.96 -8.53
CA GLY A 44 25.84 3.11 -9.41
C GLY A 44 24.65 4.00 -9.01
N VAL A 45 24.09 3.81 -7.81
CA VAL A 45 22.97 4.59 -7.26
C VAL A 45 23.51 5.77 -6.44
N VAL A 46 23.94 6.81 -7.17
CA VAL A 46 24.56 8.00 -6.59
C VAL A 46 23.55 9.10 -6.27
N ASN A 47 22.53 9.29 -7.10
CA ASN A 47 21.58 10.40 -7.02
C ASN A 47 20.14 9.90 -6.82
N GLN A 48 19.24 10.81 -6.44
CA GLN A 48 17.80 10.54 -6.31
C GLN A 48 17.21 9.94 -7.59
N LYS A 49 17.54 10.54 -8.75
CA LYS A 49 17.06 10.09 -10.06
C LYS A 49 17.48 8.65 -10.38
N THR A 50 18.74 8.30 -10.10
CA THR A 50 19.25 6.94 -10.30
C THR A 50 18.59 5.95 -9.36
N ALA A 51 18.29 6.35 -8.12
CA ALA A 51 17.56 5.52 -7.15
C ALA A 51 16.12 5.25 -7.60
N LEU A 52 15.39 6.30 -8.01
CA LEU A 52 14.03 6.18 -8.55
C LEU A 52 13.99 5.29 -9.79
N THR A 53 14.93 5.48 -10.71
CA THR A 53 15.05 4.68 -11.93
C THR A 53 15.33 3.21 -11.59
N ALA A 54 16.23 2.93 -10.66
CA ALA A 54 16.56 1.57 -10.23
C ALA A 54 15.36 0.86 -9.59
N ILE A 55 14.61 1.55 -8.73
CA ILE A 55 13.39 1.01 -8.11
C ILE A 55 12.32 0.76 -9.19
N GLY A 56 12.01 1.76 -9.99
CA GLY A 56 10.95 1.65 -11.00
C GLY A 56 11.25 0.60 -12.08
N ALA A 57 12.51 0.46 -12.50
CA ALA A 57 12.90 -0.59 -13.45
C ALA A 57 12.70 -2.01 -12.88
N ARG A 58 13.05 -2.24 -11.61
CA ARG A 58 12.91 -3.55 -10.96
C ARG A 58 11.44 -3.92 -10.70
N PHE A 59 10.63 -2.96 -10.30
CA PHE A 59 9.23 -3.20 -9.93
C PHE A 59 8.23 -2.99 -11.06
N ARG A 60 8.69 -2.62 -12.26
CA ARG A 60 7.83 -2.37 -13.43
C ARG A 60 6.89 -3.52 -13.73
N VAL A 61 7.37 -4.77 -13.62
CA VAL A 61 6.58 -5.98 -13.87
C VAL A 61 5.45 -6.12 -12.83
N ALA A 62 5.74 -5.86 -11.56
CA ALA A 62 4.75 -5.92 -10.49
C ALA A 62 3.69 -4.81 -10.61
N THR A 63 4.02 -3.67 -11.21
CA THR A 63 3.11 -2.52 -11.37
C THR A 63 2.44 -2.43 -12.73
N GLN A 64 2.55 -3.45 -13.60
CA GLN A 64 2.03 -3.40 -14.98
C GLN A 64 0.53 -3.08 -15.07
N ASP A 65 -0.27 -3.54 -14.09
CA ASP A 65 -1.70 -3.28 -14.06
C ASP A 65 -2.05 -1.80 -13.74
N ARG A 66 -1.10 -1.03 -13.19
CA ARG A 66 -1.29 0.35 -12.75
C ARG A 66 -0.50 1.38 -13.56
N VAL A 67 0.56 0.93 -14.23
CA VAL A 67 1.53 1.77 -14.95
C VAL A 67 1.48 1.47 -16.44
N GLY A 68 1.62 2.49 -17.28
CA GLY A 68 1.63 2.35 -18.73
C GLY A 68 2.99 1.87 -19.28
N PRO A 69 3.05 1.12 -20.40
CA PRO A 69 4.32 0.77 -21.03
C PRO A 69 5.18 1.98 -21.44
N TRP A 70 4.55 3.13 -21.69
CA TRP A 70 5.20 4.38 -22.08
C TRP A 70 5.76 5.20 -20.90
N GLU A 71 5.41 4.87 -19.65
CA GLU A 71 5.86 5.65 -18.50
C GLU A 71 7.35 5.45 -18.22
N ILE A 72 8.04 6.51 -17.83
CA ILE A 72 9.48 6.47 -17.61
C ILE A 72 9.73 5.77 -16.27
N SER A 73 10.79 4.96 -16.17
CA SER A 73 11.10 4.20 -14.95
C SER A 73 11.23 5.10 -13.70
N GLU A 74 11.62 6.36 -13.85
CA GLU A 74 11.62 7.33 -12.75
C GLU A 74 10.21 7.58 -12.19
N ASP A 75 9.23 7.80 -13.07
CA ASP A 75 7.82 8.04 -12.70
C ASP A 75 7.21 6.81 -12.04
N VAL A 76 7.55 5.61 -12.53
CA VAL A 76 7.19 4.34 -11.88
C VAL A 76 7.73 4.27 -10.46
N GLY A 77 8.99 4.69 -10.27
CA GLY A 77 9.62 4.78 -8.95
C GLY A 77 8.88 5.73 -8.03
N ARG A 78 8.54 6.93 -8.51
CA ARG A 78 7.76 7.93 -7.73
C ARG A 78 6.38 7.40 -7.37
N PHE A 79 5.70 6.76 -8.31
CA PHE A 79 4.41 6.14 -8.09
C PHE A 79 4.48 5.07 -6.97
N LEU A 80 5.51 4.23 -6.97
CA LEU A 80 5.74 3.22 -5.94
C LEU A 80 5.97 3.83 -4.56
N LEU A 81 6.80 4.88 -4.45
CA LEU A 81 7.02 5.56 -3.18
C LEU A 81 5.73 6.18 -2.63
N ARG A 82 4.89 6.71 -3.52
CA ARG A 82 3.59 7.27 -3.13
C ARG A 82 2.61 6.21 -2.63
N VAL A 83 2.56 5.05 -3.27
CA VAL A 83 1.53 4.02 -3.00
C VAL A 83 1.97 2.99 -1.96
N CYS A 84 3.28 2.82 -1.71
CA CYS A 84 3.79 1.75 -0.85
C CYS A 84 4.60 2.24 0.35
N VAL A 85 5.20 3.43 0.32
CA VAL A 85 6.12 3.89 1.37
C VAL A 85 5.46 4.99 2.20
N ALA A 86 5.21 4.70 3.48
CA ALA A 86 4.64 5.63 4.46
C ALA A 86 3.48 6.46 3.87
N ILE A 87 2.46 5.76 3.36
CA ILE A 87 1.34 6.33 2.59
C ILE A 87 0.49 7.35 3.35
N HIS A 88 0.65 7.42 4.67
CA HIS A 88 -0.01 8.39 5.54
C HIS A 88 0.66 9.78 5.49
N LEU A 89 1.82 9.90 4.83
CA LEU A 89 2.53 11.16 4.62
C LEU A 89 2.47 11.58 3.16
N ASP A 90 2.20 12.86 2.91
CA ASP A 90 2.13 13.43 1.56
C ASP A 90 3.51 13.85 1.03
N ASN A 91 4.39 14.38 1.89
CA ASN A 91 5.71 14.89 1.50
C ASN A 91 6.79 13.81 1.57
N ASP A 92 7.66 13.76 0.56
CA ASP A 92 8.76 12.78 0.53
C ASP A 92 9.86 13.07 1.58
N GLU A 93 10.06 14.34 1.96
CA GLU A 93 10.98 14.71 3.05
C GLU A 93 10.52 14.18 4.41
N ASP A 94 9.22 14.29 4.71
CA ASP A 94 8.65 13.76 5.96
C ASP A 94 8.79 12.24 6.01
N LYS A 95 8.57 11.55 4.88
CA LYS A 95 8.82 10.11 4.76
C LYS A 95 10.28 9.76 5.03
N PHE A 96 11.21 10.57 4.51
CA PHE A 96 12.64 10.37 4.75
C PHE A 96 12.98 10.51 6.24
N PHE A 97 12.48 11.54 6.92
CA PHE A 97 12.73 11.72 8.35
C PHE A 97 12.10 10.61 9.19
N LEU A 98 10.87 10.21 8.87
CA LEU A 98 10.20 9.09 9.54
C LEU A 98 10.99 7.79 9.39
N LEU A 99 11.40 7.43 8.18
CA LEU A 99 12.15 6.19 7.94
C LEU A 99 13.53 6.24 8.60
N SER A 100 14.18 7.40 8.60
CA SER A 100 15.46 7.60 9.30
C SER A 100 15.29 7.40 10.81
N TYR A 101 14.18 7.86 11.39
CA TYR A 101 13.84 7.63 12.79
C TYR A 101 13.51 6.16 13.08
N MET A 102 12.72 5.50 12.23
CA MET A 102 12.41 4.07 12.34
C MET A 102 13.66 3.19 12.28
N ALA A 103 14.63 3.52 11.41
CA ALA A 103 15.91 2.82 11.33
C ALA A 103 16.73 2.95 12.62
N GLN A 104 16.71 4.12 13.26
CA GLN A 104 17.36 4.33 14.55
C GLN A 104 16.66 3.57 15.69
N LYS A 105 15.31 3.55 15.70
CA LYS A 105 14.53 2.72 16.64
C LYS A 105 14.84 1.23 16.47
N LEU A 106 14.99 0.76 15.23
CA LEU A 106 15.36 -0.63 14.92
C LEU A 106 16.71 -1.01 15.53
N ILE A 107 17.72 -0.13 15.42
CA ILE A 107 19.04 -0.39 16.03
C ILE A 107 18.99 -0.34 17.55
N ALA A 108 18.21 0.59 18.13
CA ALA A 108 17.99 0.64 19.57
C ALA A 108 17.39 -0.68 20.09
N LEU A 109 16.41 -1.22 19.36
CA LEU A 109 15.83 -2.54 19.67
C LEU A 109 16.86 -3.67 19.52
N ALA A 110 17.63 -3.68 18.43
CA ALA A 110 18.65 -4.71 18.19
C ALA A 110 19.77 -4.72 19.25
N LYS A 111 20.08 -3.57 19.83
CA LYS A 111 21.05 -3.42 20.94
C LYS A 111 20.45 -3.67 22.32
N GLY A 112 19.14 -3.90 22.43
CA GLY A 112 18.44 -4.07 23.70
C GLY A 112 18.28 -2.78 24.50
N GLU A 113 18.43 -1.61 23.87
CA GLU A 113 18.24 -0.30 24.51
C GLU A 113 16.77 0.10 24.59
N CYS A 114 15.91 -0.54 23.79
CA CYS A 114 14.45 -0.44 23.94
C CYS A 114 13.83 -1.84 24.12
N ALA A 115 12.74 -1.89 24.87
CA ALA A 115 11.96 -3.11 25.01
C ALA A 115 11.24 -3.45 23.69
N ALA A 116 11.09 -4.75 23.42
CA ALA A 116 10.27 -5.21 22.30
C ALA A 116 8.79 -4.93 22.58
N GLU A 117 8.10 -4.38 21.59
CA GLU A 117 6.67 -4.10 21.65
C GLU A 117 5.90 -5.38 21.30
N SER A 118 4.99 -5.83 22.18
CA SER A 118 4.13 -6.99 21.91
C SER A 118 2.87 -6.56 21.16
N PRO A 119 2.48 -7.26 20.07
CA PRO A 119 1.23 -6.97 19.37
C PRO A 119 -0.02 -7.25 20.22
N ASP A 120 0.12 -7.97 21.33
CA ASP A 120 -0.97 -8.29 22.26
C ASP A 120 -1.29 -7.14 23.24
N ASN A 121 -0.42 -6.12 23.32
CA ASN A 121 -0.68 -4.97 24.16
C ASN A 121 -1.76 -4.09 23.51
N PRO A 122 -2.90 -3.82 24.18
CA PRO A 122 -3.98 -3.00 23.63
C PRO A 122 -3.53 -1.59 23.25
N GLN A 123 -2.40 -1.09 23.79
CA GLN A 123 -1.81 0.19 23.38
C GLN A 123 -1.39 0.22 21.90
N PHE A 124 -1.07 -0.92 21.29
CA PHE A 124 -0.63 -1.03 19.90
C PHE A 124 -1.70 -1.62 18.97
N GLN A 125 -2.94 -1.75 19.45
CA GLN A 125 -4.05 -2.29 18.69
C GLN A 125 -5.03 -1.17 18.34
N GLU A 126 -5.67 -1.31 17.18
CA GLU A 126 -6.80 -0.48 16.76
C GLU A 126 -8.01 -1.36 16.46
N ALA A 127 -9.21 -0.84 16.75
CA ALA A 127 -10.46 -1.52 16.46
C ALA A 127 -10.98 -1.10 15.07
N ALA A 128 -10.93 -2.02 14.12
CA ALA A 128 -11.48 -1.79 12.78
C ALA A 128 -13.02 -1.91 12.82
N VAL A 129 -13.71 -0.78 12.68
CA VAL A 129 -15.18 -0.76 12.59
C VAL A 129 -15.66 -1.41 11.28
N SER A 130 -16.80 -2.07 11.35
CA SER A 130 -17.44 -2.75 10.23
C SER A 130 -17.59 -1.86 8.97
N GLY A 131 -17.90 -0.58 9.14
CA GLY A 131 -17.96 0.40 8.05
C GLY A 131 -16.64 0.55 7.27
N HIS A 132 -15.49 0.48 7.94
CA HIS A 132 -14.18 0.52 7.27
C HIS A 132 -14.00 -0.70 6.37
N ILE A 133 -14.38 -1.89 6.84
CA ILE A 133 -14.28 -3.13 6.06
C ILE A 133 -15.17 -3.05 4.82
N LEU A 134 -16.40 -2.55 4.96
CA LEU A 134 -17.31 -2.33 3.84
C LEU A 134 -16.71 -1.37 2.80
N LEU A 135 -16.13 -0.25 3.24
CA LEU A 135 -15.48 0.72 2.36
C LEU A 135 -14.27 0.12 1.63
N LEU A 136 -13.47 -0.71 2.31
CA LEU A 136 -12.35 -1.42 1.70
C LEU A 136 -12.81 -2.37 0.60
N ILE A 137 -13.89 -3.12 0.83
CA ILE A 137 -14.50 -4.01 -0.17
C ILE A 137 -15.01 -3.21 -1.37
N ILE A 138 -15.75 -2.12 -1.12
CA ILE A 138 -16.29 -1.27 -2.20
C ILE A 138 -15.14 -0.67 -3.02
N ARG A 139 -14.09 -0.15 -2.36
CA ARG A 139 -12.90 0.39 -3.03
C ARG A 139 -12.27 -0.65 -3.96
N GLU A 140 -12.03 -1.86 -3.48
CA GLU A 140 -11.43 -2.92 -4.31
C GLU A 140 -12.34 -3.32 -5.49
N ARG A 141 -13.67 -3.35 -5.31
CA ARG A 141 -14.60 -3.63 -6.41
C ARG A 141 -14.60 -2.52 -7.46
N LEU A 142 -14.53 -1.26 -7.05
CA LEU A 142 -14.38 -0.13 -7.96
C LEU A 142 -13.04 -0.19 -8.72
N GLU A 143 -11.93 -0.45 -8.03
CA GLU A 143 -10.60 -0.62 -8.66
C GLU A 143 -10.62 -1.76 -9.69
N ASN A 144 -11.22 -2.90 -9.37
CA ASN A 144 -11.38 -4.01 -10.30
C ASN A 144 -12.25 -3.62 -11.51
N THR A 145 -13.31 -2.86 -11.30
CA THR A 145 -14.22 -2.40 -12.37
C THR A 145 -13.48 -1.52 -13.38
N LEU A 146 -12.67 -0.58 -12.88
CA LEU A 146 -11.80 0.28 -13.69
C LEU A 146 -10.72 -0.54 -14.41
N SER A 147 -10.10 -1.50 -13.73
CA SER A 147 -9.08 -2.39 -14.33
C SER A 147 -9.65 -3.22 -15.49
N ILE A 148 -10.85 -3.78 -15.33
CA ILE A 148 -11.52 -4.53 -16.41
C ILE A 148 -11.90 -3.59 -17.57
N ALA A 149 -12.39 -2.38 -17.29
CA ALA A 149 -12.70 -1.40 -18.33
C ALA A 149 -11.44 -1.03 -19.13
N ARG A 150 -10.31 -0.77 -18.45
CA ARG A 150 -9.00 -0.54 -19.08
C ARG A 150 -8.60 -1.70 -20.00
N ARG A 151 -8.64 -2.94 -19.49
CA ARG A 151 -8.27 -4.14 -20.28
C ARG A 151 -9.12 -4.31 -21.54
N LYS A 152 -10.43 -4.01 -21.46
CA LYS A 152 -11.32 -4.05 -22.63
C LYS A 152 -10.95 -2.99 -23.67
N ILE A 153 -10.69 -1.76 -23.23
CA ILE A 153 -10.25 -0.66 -24.10
C ILE A 153 -8.94 -1.02 -24.80
N GLU A 154 -7.96 -1.57 -24.06
CA GLU A 154 -6.68 -2.00 -24.62
C GLU A 154 -6.85 -3.13 -25.65
N LEU A 155 -7.77 -4.08 -25.41
CA LEU A 155 -8.07 -5.15 -26.35
C LEU A 155 -8.74 -4.64 -27.63
N GLU A 156 -9.70 -3.73 -27.51
CA GLU A 156 -10.36 -3.08 -28.65
C GLU A 156 -9.38 -2.21 -29.46
N ALA A 157 -8.49 -1.48 -28.78
CA ALA A 157 -7.43 -0.70 -29.42
C ALA A 157 -6.48 -1.60 -30.21
N LYS A 158 -6.07 -2.74 -29.65
CA LYS A 158 -5.24 -3.73 -30.38
C LYS A 158 -5.96 -4.31 -31.60
N ARG A 159 -7.27 -4.52 -31.52
CA ARG A 159 -8.07 -5.07 -32.63
C ARG A 159 -8.24 -4.07 -33.78
N LYS A 160 -8.51 -2.80 -33.46
CA LYS A 160 -8.79 -1.74 -34.45
C LYS A 160 -7.53 -0.99 -34.93
N ALA A 161 -6.40 -1.20 -34.25
CA ALA A 161 -5.11 -0.58 -34.52
C ALA A 161 -5.24 0.93 -34.77
N GLU A 162 -4.81 1.42 -35.94
CA GLU A 162 -4.78 2.85 -36.27
C GLU A 162 -6.16 3.52 -36.37
N SER A 163 -7.24 2.75 -36.51
CA SER A 163 -8.61 3.30 -36.56
C SER A 163 -9.24 3.52 -35.18
N PHE A 164 -8.53 3.17 -34.10
CA PHE A 164 -9.04 3.31 -32.74
C PHE A 164 -9.01 4.76 -32.27
N LEU A 165 -10.19 5.32 -31.97
CA LEU A 165 -10.34 6.63 -31.35
C LEU A 165 -11.12 6.48 -30.05
N LEU A 166 -10.45 6.76 -28.93
CA LEU A 166 -11.07 6.70 -27.61
C LEU A 166 -12.15 7.78 -27.49
N SER A 167 -13.40 7.38 -27.70
CA SER A 167 -14.58 8.23 -27.55
C SER A 167 -15.33 7.92 -26.25
N SER A 168 -16.13 8.87 -25.76
CA SER A 168 -17.04 8.67 -24.61
C SER A 168 -17.94 7.46 -24.81
N HIS A 169 -18.36 7.18 -26.05
CA HIS A 169 -19.15 6.00 -26.39
C HIS A 169 -18.38 4.68 -26.16
N GLU A 170 -17.09 4.63 -26.45
CA GLU A 170 -16.27 3.43 -26.22
C GLU A 170 -16.00 3.20 -24.73
N LEU A 171 -15.78 4.28 -23.98
CA LEU A 171 -15.69 4.24 -22.51
C LEU A 171 -16.99 3.72 -21.88
N ILE A 172 -18.14 4.28 -22.27
CA ILE A 172 -19.45 3.84 -21.78
C ILE A 172 -19.71 2.39 -22.19
N ARG A 173 -19.29 1.95 -23.38
CA ARG A 173 -19.41 0.55 -23.79
C ARG A 173 -18.51 -0.39 -22.97
N ALA A 174 -17.28 0.01 -22.68
CA ALA A 174 -16.34 -0.77 -21.86
C ALA A 174 -16.83 -0.89 -20.41
N MET A 175 -17.42 0.18 -19.87
CA MET A 175 -18.01 0.20 -18.52
C MET A 175 -19.41 -0.44 -18.46
N GLY A 176 -20.26 -0.24 -19.45
CA GLY A 176 -21.65 -0.70 -19.49
C GLY A 176 -21.82 -2.21 -19.67
N THR A 177 -20.74 -2.91 -20.07
CA THR A 177 -20.69 -4.37 -20.04
C THR A 177 -20.37 -4.94 -18.66
N GLN A 178 -20.02 -4.10 -17.68
CA GLN A 178 -20.03 -4.51 -16.28
C GLN A 178 -21.49 -4.65 -15.90
N ARG A 179 -21.92 -5.88 -15.57
CA ARG A 179 -23.29 -6.10 -15.11
C ARG A 179 -23.48 -5.21 -13.88
N SER A 180 -24.53 -4.39 -13.88
CA SER A 180 -24.89 -3.39 -12.86
C SER A 180 -24.92 -3.88 -11.39
N GLY A 181 -24.59 -5.13 -11.12
CA GLY A 181 -24.56 -5.73 -9.79
C GLY A 181 -23.26 -6.42 -9.40
N GLU A 182 -22.13 -6.28 -10.09
CA GLU A 182 -20.88 -6.90 -9.61
C GLU A 182 -20.42 -6.33 -8.25
N ILE A 183 -20.62 -5.03 -8.04
CA ILE A 183 -20.31 -4.36 -6.78
C ILE A 183 -21.29 -4.83 -5.69
N THR A 184 -22.60 -4.79 -5.97
CA THR A 184 -23.63 -5.14 -4.99
C THR A 184 -23.63 -6.63 -4.65
N ARG A 185 -23.48 -7.53 -5.63
CA ARG A 185 -23.42 -8.98 -5.40
C ARG A 185 -22.22 -9.39 -4.54
N GLY A 186 -21.06 -8.76 -4.76
CA GLY A 186 -19.88 -9.02 -3.93
C GLY A 186 -20.11 -8.63 -2.47
N LEU A 187 -20.79 -7.50 -2.25
CA LEU A 187 -21.17 -7.03 -0.93
C LEU A 187 -22.26 -7.90 -0.29
N GLU A 188 -23.31 -8.25 -1.03
CA GLU A 188 -24.37 -9.17 -0.60
C GLU A 188 -23.80 -10.52 -0.18
N TYR A 189 -22.86 -11.07 -0.95
CA TYR A 189 -22.18 -12.31 -0.61
C TYR A 189 -21.34 -12.18 0.68
N PHE A 190 -20.57 -11.10 0.80
CA PHE A 190 -19.75 -10.84 1.98
C PHE A 190 -20.60 -10.72 3.24
N ILE A 191 -21.71 -9.98 3.16
CA ILE A 191 -22.70 -9.87 4.22
C ILE A 191 -23.24 -11.29 4.50
N ALA A 192 -23.94 -11.91 3.55
CA ALA A 192 -24.62 -13.18 3.78
C ALA A 192 -23.75 -14.33 4.31
N THR A 193 -22.46 -14.39 3.94
CA THR A 193 -21.58 -15.50 4.30
C THR A 193 -20.49 -15.15 5.31
N GLY A 194 -20.22 -13.88 5.54
CA GLY A 194 -19.08 -13.42 6.34
C GLY A 194 -17.70 -13.74 5.73
N ASN A 195 -17.65 -14.19 4.47
CA ASN A 195 -16.42 -14.57 3.78
C ASN A 195 -15.92 -13.46 2.85
N LEU A 196 -14.67 -13.06 3.02
CA LEU A 196 -13.99 -12.05 2.25
C LEU A 196 -13.31 -12.66 1.03
N ILE A 197 -13.85 -12.38 -0.15
CA ILE A 197 -13.25 -12.79 -1.44
C ILE A 197 -12.60 -11.58 -2.09
N THR A 198 -11.30 -11.41 -1.83
CA THR A 198 -10.48 -10.31 -2.35
C THR A 198 -9.16 -10.83 -2.91
N LYS A 199 -8.60 -10.13 -3.89
CA LYS A 199 -7.32 -10.53 -4.50
C LYS A 199 -6.13 -10.14 -3.62
N GLY A 200 -6.27 -9.06 -2.86
CA GLY A 200 -5.20 -8.49 -2.02
C GLY A 200 -5.39 -8.70 -0.52
N GLY A 201 -6.41 -9.44 -0.08
CA GLY A 201 -6.69 -9.67 1.35
C GLY A 201 -7.07 -8.43 2.17
N LEU A 202 -7.16 -7.25 1.53
CA LEU A 202 -7.46 -5.95 2.18
C LEU A 202 -6.62 -5.66 3.44
N THR A 203 -5.38 -6.17 3.49
CA THR A 203 -4.47 -6.06 4.66
C THR A 203 -5.02 -6.66 5.96
N LEU A 204 -6.08 -7.47 5.88
CA LEU A 204 -6.64 -8.20 7.01
C LEU A 204 -5.97 -9.58 7.12
N GLN A 205 -5.75 -10.03 8.35
CA GLN A 205 -5.12 -11.34 8.62
C GLN A 205 -6.10 -12.50 8.45
N GLN A 206 -7.40 -12.25 8.58
CA GLN A 206 -8.46 -13.24 8.48
C GLN A 206 -9.31 -13.00 7.23
N ASN A 207 -9.85 -14.08 6.66
CA ASN A 207 -10.69 -14.04 5.45
C ASN A 207 -12.14 -14.48 5.70
N ASN A 208 -12.46 -15.07 6.85
CA ASN A 208 -13.79 -15.61 7.16
C ASN A 208 -14.27 -15.12 8.52
N GLY A 209 -15.57 -15.24 8.78
CA GLY A 209 -16.15 -14.93 10.10
C GLY A 209 -16.38 -13.43 10.36
N PHE A 210 -16.42 -12.62 9.30
CA PHE A 210 -16.65 -11.18 9.43
C PHE A 210 -18.11 -10.82 9.76
N SER A 211 -19.05 -11.70 9.42
CA SER A 211 -20.47 -11.44 9.64
C SER A 211 -21.15 -12.51 10.48
N VAL A 212 -22.02 -12.05 11.38
CA VAL A 212 -22.79 -12.86 12.32
C VAL A 212 -24.24 -12.40 12.33
N ILE A 213 -25.17 -13.34 12.49
CA ILE A 213 -26.61 -13.03 12.61
C ILE A 213 -26.87 -12.37 13.96
N ALA A 214 -27.57 -11.24 13.97
CA ALA A 214 -27.99 -10.60 15.22
C ALA A 214 -29.16 -11.37 15.86
N GLU A 215 -28.88 -12.19 16.86
CA GLU A 215 -29.90 -13.01 17.50
C GLU A 215 -30.82 -12.20 18.42
N ARG A 216 -32.14 -12.43 18.28
CA ARG A 216 -33.20 -11.74 19.05
C ARG A 216 -33.81 -12.61 20.15
N ILE A 217 -32.99 -13.34 20.89
CA ILE A 217 -33.48 -14.22 21.97
C ILE A 217 -33.86 -13.40 23.21
N ASN A 218 -33.07 -12.39 23.56
CA ASN A 218 -33.41 -11.41 24.59
C ASN A 218 -32.73 -10.08 24.27
N GLN A 219 -33.18 -8.99 24.92
CA GLN A 219 -32.66 -7.65 24.66
C GLN A 219 -31.16 -7.52 24.97
N LEU A 220 -30.68 -8.15 26.04
CA LEU A 220 -29.26 -8.09 26.44
C LEU A 220 -28.36 -8.76 25.39
N ARG A 221 -28.76 -9.90 24.85
CA ARG A 221 -28.04 -10.61 23.78
C ARG A 221 -28.02 -9.77 22.51
N PHE A 222 -29.16 -9.21 22.10
CA PHE A 222 -29.22 -8.34 20.93
C PHE A 222 -28.32 -7.11 21.07
N VAL A 223 -28.35 -6.41 22.20
CA VAL A 223 -27.49 -5.24 22.45
C VAL A 223 -26.01 -5.63 22.56
N SER A 224 -25.71 -6.80 23.13
CA SER A 224 -24.32 -7.25 23.28
C SER A 224 -23.62 -7.40 21.94
N HIS A 225 -24.32 -7.82 20.88
CA HIS A 225 -23.77 -7.91 19.54
C HIS A 225 -23.11 -6.61 19.12
N PHE A 226 -23.78 -5.46 19.25
CA PHE A 226 -23.23 -4.15 18.83
C PHE A 226 -22.11 -3.61 19.72
N ARG A 227 -21.76 -4.31 20.82
CA ARG A 227 -20.56 -4.03 21.61
C ARG A 227 -19.38 -4.92 21.24
N TYR A 228 -19.62 -5.99 20.48
CA TYR A 228 -18.58 -6.75 19.82
C TYR A 228 -18.29 -6.13 18.44
N ASP A 229 -17.03 -6.05 18.04
CA ASP A 229 -16.58 -5.42 16.79
C ASP A 229 -16.83 -6.28 15.53
N PHE A 230 -18.01 -6.91 15.41
CA PHE A 230 -18.39 -7.68 14.22
C PHE A 230 -19.42 -6.93 13.35
N LEU A 231 -19.49 -7.29 12.06
CA LEU A 231 -20.56 -6.85 11.17
C LEU A 231 -21.80 -7.72 11.41
N PHE A 232 -22.90 -7.11 11.86
CA PHE A 232 -24.13 -7.85 12.14
C PHE A 232 -25.17 -7.68 11.03
N ILE A 233 -25.94 -8.75 10.79
CA ILE A 233 -27.05 -8.86 9.83
C ILE A 233 -28.36 -9.04 10.57
#